data_AF-A0A850SGI7-F1
#
_entry.id   AF-A0A850SGI7-F1
#
_cell.length_a   1.000
_cell.length_b   1.000
_cell.length_c   1.000
_cell.angle_alpha   90.00
_cell.angle_beta   90.00
_cell.angle_gamma   90.00
#
_symmetry.space_group_name_H-M   'P 1'
#
loop_
_entity.id
_entity.type
_entity.pdbx_description
1 polymer ?
#
loop_
_entity_poly.entity_id
_entity_poly.type
_entity_poly.pdbx_seq_one_letter_code
_entity_poly.pdbx_strand_id
1 'polypeptide(L)'
;MEDFLAGLPDPERLGLPQFLQALAAHPERVSEIQQRYYREQLALWSRIMQAGVGTGQAPPADRRFAAVEWQRLPYFRLLQESYLLHARWLQELVEAAQLPPPIGARLAFALRQYLDAVAPSNFPASNPEVLQLAARTGGASIAAGLRNLHQDAARGRVQMSDERAFAVGRNLAITPGAVVYENPVAQVIQYSPRTPAAHARPLLIVPPFINKYYI
;
A
#
# COMPACT_ATOMS: atom_id res chain seq x y z
N MET A 1 -10.93 -15.26 2.42
CA MET A 1 -11.77 -14.09 2.10
C MET A 1 -12.60 -13.66 3.30
N GLU A 2 -13.11 -14.61 4.10
CA GLU A 2 -13.80 -14.34 5.38
C GLU A 2 -12.91 -13.63 6.42
N ASP A 3 -11.63 -14.00 6.56
CA ASP A 3 -10.71 -13.32 7.50
C ASP A 3 -10.37 -11.87 7.11
N PHE A 4 -10.43 -11.53 5.82
CA PHE A 4 -10.24 -10.14 5.38
C PHE A 4 -11.48 -9.30 5.74
N LEU A 5 -12.68 -9.87 5.56
CA LEU A 5 -13.93 -9.22 5.95
C LEU A 5 -14.07 -9.05 7.46
N ALA A 6 -13.52 -9.97 8.27
CA ALA A 6 -13.48 -9.88 9.73
C ALA A 6 -12.55 -8.76 10.26
N GLY A 7 -11.55 -8.35 9.47
CA GLY A 7 -10.64 -7.25 9.78
C GLY A 7 -11.08 -5.89 9.24
N LEU A 8 -12.16 -5.83 8.44
CA LEU A 8 -12.74 -4.56 8.01
C LEU A 8 -13.41 -3.89 9.20
N PRO A 9 -13.28 -2.55 9.36
CA PRO A 9 -14.02 -1.86 10.40
C PRO A 9 -15.52 -2.07 10.13
N ASP A 10 -16.24 -2.44 11.18
CA ASP A 10 -17.71 -2.57 11.18
C ASP A 10 -18.34 -1.42 10.34
N PRO A 11 -19.24 -1.70 9.39
CA PRO A 11 -19.81 -0.68 8.50
C PRO A 11 -20.47 0.48 9.25
N GLU A 12 -21.01 0.26 10.46
CA GLU A 12 -21.49 1.33 11.34
C GLU A 12 -20.33 2.15 11.93
N ARG A 13 -19.25 1.47 12.32
CA ARG A 13 -17.99 2.09 12.72
C ARG A 13 -17.22 2.70 11.55
N LEU A 14 -17.65 2.55 10.31
CA LEU A 14 -17.05 3.24 9.15
C LEU A 14 -17.77 4.57 8.88
N GLY A 15 -19.07 4.64 9.14
CA GLY A 15 -19.93 5.78 8.86
C GLY A 15 -20.65 5.69 7.51
N LEU A 16 -20.85 4.48 6.98
CA LEU A 16 -21.54 4.25 5.71
C LEU A 16 -22.99 4.76 5.69
N PRO A 17 -23.80 4.61 6.75
CA PRO A 17 -25.17 5.17 6.75
C PRO A 17 -25.17 6.69 6.59
N GLN A 18 -24.30 7.40 7.30
CA GLN A 18 -24.15 8.85 7.22
C GLN A 18 -23.66 9.28 5.84
N PHE A 19 -22.74 8.49 5.25
CA PHE A 19 -22.27 8.71 3.89
C PHE A 19 -23.41 8.61 2.87
N LEU A 20 -24.19 7.53 2.90
CA LEU A 20 -25.32 7.34 1.97
C LEU A 20 -26.38 8.43 2.14
N GLN A 21 -26.68 8.82 3.39
CA GLN A 21 -27.61 9.92 3.67
C GLN A 21 -27.09 11.26 3.13
N ALA A 22 -25.79 11.54 3.30
CA ALA A 22 -25.18 12.77 2.82
C ALA A 22 -25.13 12.84 1.28
N LEU A 23 -24.86 11.72 0.61
CA LEU A 23 -24.98 11.63 -0.85
C LEU A 23 -26.41 11.91 -1.32
N ALA A 24 -27.41 11.34 -0.64
CA ALA A 24 -28.83 11.57 -0.96
C ALA A 24 -29.25 13.04 -0.74
N ALA A 25 -28.59 13.77 0.16
CA ALA A 25 -28.82 15.19 0.38
C ALA A 25 -28.22 16.09 -0.72
N HIS A 26 -27.33 15.55 -1.57
CA HIS A 26 -26.65 16.28 -2.65
C HIS A 26 -26.81 15.62 -4.03
N PRO A 27 -28.05 15.37 -4.49
CA PRO A 27 -28.32 14.57 -5.69
C PRO A 27 -27.76 15.20 -6.97
N GLU A 28 -27.80 16.53 -7.10
CA GLU A 28 -27.23 17.28 -8.22
C GLU A 28 -25.73 17.00 -8.36
N ARG A 29 -24.98 17.12 -7.25
CA ARG A 29 -23.52 16.91 -7.24
C ARG A 29 -23.14 15.47 -7.53
N VAL A 30 -23.89 14.52 -6.97
CA VAL A 30 -23.69 13.08 -7.25
C VAL A 30 -23.97 12.77 -8.72
N SER A 31 -25.02 13.34 -9.29
CA SER A 31 -25.35 13.20 -10.71
C SER A 31 -24.25 13.74 -11.61
N GLU A 32 -23.70 14.93 -11.31
CA GLU A 32 -22.55 15.50 -12.04
C GLU A 32 -21.33 14.57 -12.04
N ILE A 33 -20.97 14.05 -10.85
CA ILE A 33 -19.85 13.13 -10.67
C ILE A 33 -20.09 11.84 -11.49
N GLN A 34 -21.30 11.30 -11.44
CA GLN A 34 -21.65 10.08 -12.15
C GLN A 34 -21.68 10.27 -13.68
N GLN A 35 -22.20 11.39 -14.16
CA GLN A 35 -22.18 11.73 -15.59
C GLN A 35 -20.75 11.93 -16.10
N ARG A 36 -19.89 12.61 -15.31
CA ARG A 36 -18.46 12.74 -15.65
C ARG A 36 -17.79 11.38 -15.75
N TYR A 37 -18.01 10.52 -14.75
CA TYR A 37 -17.47 9.16 -14.73
C TYR A 37 -17.87 8.36 -15.99
N TYR A 38 -19.15 8.33 -16.36
CA TYR A 38 -19.59 7.62 -17.57
C TYR A 38 -19.00 8.21 -18.85
N ARG A 39 -18.91 9.53 -18.94
CA ARG A 39 -18.29 10.21 -20.09
C ARG A 39 -16.81 9.85 -20.23
N GLU A 40 -16.06 9.88 -19.14
CA GLU A 40 -14.65 9.50 -19.12
C GLU A 40 -14.46 8.02 -19.42
N GLN A 41 -15.34 7.14 -18.92
CA GLN A 41 -15.30 5.71 -19.21
C GLN A 41 -15.52 5.45 -20.70
N LEU A 42 -16.53 6.05 -21.32
CA LEU A 42 -16.78 5.92 -22.77
C LEU A 42 -15.63 6.50 -23.61
N ALA A 43 -15.06 7.63 -23.18
CA ALA A 43 -13.88 8.21 -23.82
C ALA A 43 -12.66 7.29 -23.69
N LEU A 44 -12.47 6.62 -22.54
CA LEU A 44 -11.42 5.62 -22.36
C LEU A 44 -11.59 4.44 -23.32
N TRP A 45 -12.77 3.82 -23.36
CA TRP A 45 -13.05 2.73 -24.30
C TRP A 45 -12.80 3.15 -25.76
N SER A 46 -13.28 4.33 -26.15
CA SER A 46 -13.08 4.86 -27.50
C SER A 46 -11.60 5.08 -27.81
N ARG A 47 -10.84 5.66 -26.87
CA ARG A 47 -9.39 5.86 -27.02
C ARG A 47 -8.65 4.53 -27.16
N ILE A 48 -8.96 3.52 -26.34
CA ILE A 48 -8.30 2.21 -26.41
C ILE A 48 -8.60 1.52 -27.75
N MET A 49 -9.84 1.57 -28.23
CA MET A 49 -10.23 0.97 -29.50
C MET A 49 -9.60 1.70 -30.71
N GLN A 50 -9.43 3.02 -30.63
CA GLN A 50 -8.82 3.83 -31.70
C GLN A 50 -7.29 3.86 -31.66
N ALA A 51 -6.67 3.75 -30.47
CA ALA A 51 -5.25 4.02 -30.29
C ALA A 51 -4.31 2.92 -30.81
N GLY A 52 -4.80 1.72 -31.14
CA GLY A 52 -3.94 0.59 -31.49
C GLY A 52 -2.84 0.33 -30.44
N VAL A 53 -1.79 -0.40 -30.82
CA VAL A 53 -0.60 -0.57 -29.98
C VAL A 53 0.31 0.65 -30.18
N GLY A 54 0.44 1.53 -29.18
CA GLY A 54 1.65 2.37 -29.07
C GLY A 54 1.51 3.90 -28.98
N THR A 55 0.35 4.51 -28.76
CA THR A 55 0.33 5.95 -28.43
C THR A 55 0.80 6.16 -26.98
N GLY A 56 2.06 6.55 -26.80
CA GLY A 56 2.67 6.80 -25.49
C GLY A 56 2.00 7.98 -24.79
N GLN A 57 1.29 7.71 -23.70
CA GLN A 57 0.90 8.75 -22.74
C GLN A 57 2.00 8.94 -21.70
N ALA A 58 2.00 10.09 -21.04
CA ALA A 58 2.89 10.35 -19.92
C ALA A 58 2.79 9.23 -18.88
N PRO A 59 3.92 8.83 -18.26
CA PRO A 59 3.90 7.77 -17.26
C PRO A 59 2.94 8.14 -16.12
N PRO A 60 2.15 7.17 -15.64
CA PRO A 60 1.21 7.41 -14.57
C PRO A 60 1.94 7.90 -13.31
N ALA A 61 1.33 8.83 -12.59
CA ALA A 61 1.86 9.31 -11.31
C ALA A 61 1.96 8.19 -10.27
N ASP A 62 1.13 7.15 -10.40
CA ASP A 62 1.11 5.99 -9.53
C ASP A 62 2.23 5.00 -9.90
N ARG A 63 3.20 4.86 -8.98
CA ARG A 63 4.37 3.99 -9.13
C ARG A 63 4.04 2.52 -9.37
N ARG A 64 2.85 2.06 -8.96
CA ARG A 64 2.38 0.67 -9.21
C ARG A 64 2.28 0.33 -10.69
N PHE A 65 2.15 1.35 -11.54
CA PHE A 65 1.99 1.21 -12.98
C PHE A 65 3.19 1.77 -13.76
N ALA A 66 4.38 1.77 -13.13
CA ALA A 66 5.59 2.33 -13.72
C ALA A 66 6.14 1.51 -14.90
N ALA A 67 5.89 0.20 -14.93
CA ALA A 67 6.36 -0.65 -16.03
C ALA A 67 5.76 -0.24 -17.37
N VAL A 68 6.59 -0.29 -18.41
CA VAL A 68 6.24 0.25 -19.74
C VAL A 68 5.06 -0.49 -20.39
N GLU A 69 4.85 -1.75 -20.00
CA GLU A 69 3.77 -2.63 -20.46
C GLU A 69 2.40 -2.10 -20.10
N TRP A 70 2.25 -1.49 -18.91
CA TRP A 70 1.02 -0.84 -18.47
C TRP A 70 0.56 0.23 -19.47
N GLN A 71 1.53 0.89 -20.12
CA GLN A 71 1.25 1.86 -21.16
C GLN A 71 1.19 1.23 -22.53
N ARG A 72 2.10 0.33 -22.92
CA ARG A 72 2.20 -0.12 -24.33
C ARG A 72 1.13 -1.11 -24.75
N LEU A 73 0.63 -1.93 -23.83
CA LEU A 73 -0.27 -3.02 -24.15
C LEU A 73 -1.74 -2.60 -23.88
N PRO A 74 -2.64 -2.67 -24.88
CA PRO A 74 -4.01 -2.16 -24.77
C PRO A 74 -4.80 -2.73 -23.59
N TYR A 75 -4.64 -4.03 -23.30
CA TYR A 75 -5.30 -4.70 -22.18
C TYR A 75 -4.88 -4.12 -20.83
N PHE A 76 -3.58 -4.03 -20.56
CA PHE A 76 -3.06 -3.51 -19.29
C PHE A 76 -3.35 -2.01 -19.13
N ARG A 77 -3.29 -1.25 -20.23
CA ARG A 77 -3.67 0.16 -20.24
C ARG A 77 -5.14 0.35 -19.87
N LEU A 78 -6.04 -0.41 -20.49
CA LEU A 78 -7.47 -0.37 -20.17
C LEU A 78 -7.71 -0.70 -18.70
N LEU A 79 -7.06 -1.75 -18.19
CA LEU A 79 -7.22 -2.19 -16.81
C LEU A 79 -6.75 -1.12 -15.81
N GLN A 80 -5.58 -0.55 -16.06
CA GLN A 80 -5.00 0.52 -15.25
C GLN A 80 -5.86 1.80 -15.27
N GLU A 81 -6.17 2.33 -16.46
CA GLU A 81 -6.91 3.58 -16.60
C GLU A 81 -8.32 3.44 -16.04
N SER A 82 -8.97 2.27 -16.22
CA SER A 82 -10.27 1.98 -15.62
C SER A 82 -10.20 1.96 -14.09
N TYR A 83 -9.17 1.33 -13.52
CA TYR A 83 -8.94 1.32 -12.07
C TYR A 83 -8.73 2.75 -11.52
N LEU A 84 -7.86 3.54 -12.15
CA LEU A 84 -7.60 4.92 -11.73
C LEU A 84 -8.83 5.81 -11.85
N LEU A 85 -9.65 5.60 -12.89
CA LEU A 85 -10.92 6.31 -13.06
C LEU A 85 -11.92 5.96 -11.95
N HIS A 86 -12.08 4.67 -11.63
CA HIS A 86 -12.93 4.23 -10.51
C HIS A 86 -12.43 4.76 -9.17
N ALA A 87 -11.11 4.75 -8.95
CA ALA A 87 -10.49 5.26 -7.72
C ALA A 87 -10.81 6.74 -7.51
N ARG A 88 -10.65 7.57 -8.55
CA ARG A 88 -11.01 8.99 -8.51
C ARG A 88 -12.51 9.19 -8.29
N TRP A 89 -13.34 8.45 -9.00
CA TRP A 89 -14.80 8.53 -8.86
C TRP A 89 -15.26 8.27 -7.42
N LEU A 90 -14.75 7.21 -6.77
CA LEU A 90 -15.09 6.92 -5.38
C LEU A 90 -14.56 8.00 -4.42
N GLN A 91 -13.37 8.55 -4.66
CA GLN A 91 -12.81 9.65 -3.85
C GLN A 91 -13.68 10.91 -3.95
N GLU A 92 -14.09 11.28 -5.16
CA GLU A 92 -14.98 12.43 -5.40
C GLU A 92 -16.34 12.27 -4.71
N LEU A 93 -16.89 11.05 -4.65
CA LEU A 93 -18.12 10.78 -3.89
C LEU A 93 -17.92 11.01 -2.39
N VAL A 94 -16.81 10.52 -1.82
CA VAL A 94 -16.47 10.74 -0.40
C VAL A 94 -16.31 12.23 -0.09
N GLU A 95 -15.69 12.99 -0.99
CA GLU A 95 -15.55 14.44 -0.86
C GLU A 95 -16.89 15.17 -0.98
N ALA A 96 -17.74 14.78 -1.94
CA ALA A 96 -19.06 15.38 -2.17
C ALA A 96 -20.03 15.17 -1.00
N ALA A 97 -19.86 14.10 -0.23
CA ALA A 97 -20.66 13.84 0.96
C ALA A 97 -20.42 14.84 2.10
N GLN A 98 -19.35 15.66 2.04
CA GLN A 98 -19.09 16.74 3.02
C GLN A 98 -19.25 16.29 4.48
N LEU A 99 -18.81 15.08 4.78
CA LEU A 99 -18.99 14.47 6.09
C LEU A 99 -18.19 15.23 7.16
N PRO A 100 -18.64 15.20 8.43
CA PRO A 100 -17.86 15.74 9.55
C PRO A 100 -16.43 15.18 9.54
N PRO A 101 -15.39 16.01 9.83
CA PRO A 101 -13.99 15.63 9.68
C PRO A 101 -13.58 14.25 10.23
N PRO A 102 -13.99 13.81 11.45
CA PRO A 102 -13.60 12.50 11.95
C PRO A 102 -14.19 11.33 11.14
N ILE A 103 -15.41 11.48 10.62
CA ILE A 103 -16.10 10.45 9.83
C ILE A 103 -15.54 10.45 8.41
N GLY A 104 -15.39 11.63 7.79
CA GLY A 104 -14.83 11.78 6.45
C GLY A 104 -13.40 11.25 6.35
N ALA A 105 -12.54 11.55 7.34
CA ALA A 105 -11.17 11.06 7.36
C ALA A 105 -11.09 9.53 7.47
N ARG A 106 -11.95 8.92 8.30
CA ARG A 106 -12.03 7.47 8.47
C ARG A 106 -12.51 6.78 7.20
N LEU A 107 -13.55 7.32 6.55
CA LEU A 107 -14.07 6.77 5.30
C LEU A 107 -13.04 6.91 4.16
N ALA A 108 -12.39 8.07 4.04
CA ALA A 108 -11.34 8.29 3.06
C ALA A 108 -10.14 7.35 3.29
N PHE A 109 -9.77 7.09 4.54
CA PHE A 109 -8.76 6.09 4.87
C PHE A 109 -9.18 4.68 4.45
N ALA A 110 -10.38 4.25 4.85
CA ALA A 110 -10.89 2.93 4.48
C ALA A 110 -11.00 2.74 2.96
N LEU A 111 -11.44 3.77 2.23
CA LEU A 111 -11.50 3.77 0.78
C LEU A 111 -10.10 3.61 0.18
N ARG A 112 -9.09 4.33 0.67
CA ARG A 112 -7.70 4.16 0.21
C ARG A 112 -7.22 2.72 0.43
N GLN A 113 -7.45 2.15 1.62
CA GLN A 113 -7.07 0.76 1.91
C GLN A 113 -7.77 -0.24 0.98
N TYR A 114 -9.06 -0.02 0.70
CA TYR A 114 -9.81 -0.85 -0.24
C TYR A 114 -9.25 -0.76 -1.66
N LEU A 115 -9.08 0.46 -2.17
CA LEU A 115 -8.52 0.71 -3.50
C LEU A 115 -7.12 0.08 -3.64
N ASP A 116 -6.28 0.26 -2.62
CA ASP A 116 -4.94 -0.30 -2.60
C ASP A 116 -4.95 -1.83 -2.58
N ALA A 117 -5.92 -2.47 -1.93
CA ALA A 117 -6.07 -3.92 -1.91
C ALA A 117 -6.55 -4.49 -3.27
N VAL A 118 -7.47 -3.79 -3.95
CA VAL A 118 -8.05 -4.25 -5.22
C VAL A 118 -7.26 -3.79 -6.45
N ALA A 119 -6.14 -3.10 -6.26
CA ALA A 119 -5.31 -2.63 -7.36
C ALA A 119 -4.89 -3.80 -8.29
N PRO A 120 -5.00 -3.66 -9.61
CA PRO A 120 -4.73 -4.75 -10.55
C PRO A 120 -3.26 -5.20 -10.54
N SER A 121 -2.34 -4.35 -10.05
CA SER A 121 -0.93 -4.70 -9.85
C SER A 121 -0.71 -5.77 -8.77
N ASN A 122 -1.69 -5.99 -7.87
CA ASN A 122 -1.56 -6.95 -6.78
C ASN A 122 -1.81 -8.40 -7.23
N PHE A 123 -2.45 -8.61 -8.37
CA PHE A 123 -2.84 -9.95 -8.82
C PHE A 123 -1.91 -10.44 -9.93
N PRO A 124 -1.29 -11.64 -9.79
CA PRO A 124 -0.37 -12.18 -10.79
C PRO A 124 -0.92 -12.23 -12.22
N ALA A 125 -2.21 -12.55 -12.36
CA ALA A 125 -2.86 -12.69 -13.66
C ALA A 125 -3.08 -11.36 -14.40
N SER A 126 -3.08 -10.23 -13.69
CA SER A 126 -3.26 -8.89 -14.25
C SER A 126 -2.01 -8.02 -14.18
N ASN A 127 -0.91 -8.54 -13.66
CA ASN A 127 0.35 -7.81 -13.54
C ASN A 127 1.31 -8.20 -14.69
N PRO A 128 1.64 -7.27 -15.60
CA PRO A 128 2.49 -7.57 -16.75
C PRO A 128 3.92 -7.94 -16.36
N GLU A 129 4.46 -7.38 -15.28
CA GLU A 129 5.82 -7.69 -14.81
C GLU A 129 5.90 -9.14 -14.31
N VAL A 130 4.88 -9.60 -13.59
CA VAL A 130 4.78 -10.98 -13.10
C VAL A 130 4.64 -11.95 -14.26
N LEU A 131 3.75 -11.66 -15.21
CA LEU A 131 3.54 -12.50 -16.39
C LEU A 131 4.80 -12.58 -17.26
N GLN A 132 5.51 -11.47 -17.45
CA GLN A 132 6.77 -11.47 -18.18
C GLN A 132 7.85 -12.28 -17.46
N LEU A 133 7.99 -12.11 -16.15
CA LEU A 133 8.97 -12.88 -15.38
C LEU A 133 8.64 -14.37 -15.41
N ALA A 134 7.37 -14.74 -15.31
CA ALA A 134 6.91 -16.12 -15.46
C ALA A 134 7.28 -16.67 -16.84
N ALA A 135 7.01 -15.94 -17.92
CA ALA A 135 7.37 -16.35 -19.27
C ALA A 135 8.89 -16.51 -19.45
N ARG A 136 9.69 -15.52 -19.02
CA ARG A 136 11.16 -15.54 -19.13
C ARG A 136 11.81 -16.68 -18.34
N THR A 137 11.20 -17.07 -17.22
CA THR A 137 11.71 -18.14 -16.34
C THR A 137 11.07 -19.50 -16.61
N GLY A 138 10.21 -19.63 -17.63
CA GLY A 138 9.46 -20.86 -17.88
C GLY A 138 8.56 -21.28 -16.71
N GLY A 139 8.09 -20.32 -15.90
CA GLY A 139 7.27 -20.54 -14.71
C GLY A 139 8.05 -20.76 -13.42
N ALA A 140 9.39 -20.80 -13.45
CA ALA A 140 10.18 -21.04 -12.25
C ALA A 140 9.98 -19.94 -11.17
N SER A 141 9.71 -18.69 -11.56
CA SER A 141 9.38 -17.61 -10.63
C SER A 141 8.09 -17.86 -9.85
N ILE A 142 7.06 -18.38 -10.50
CA ILE A 142 5.77 -18.73 -9.88
C ILE A 142 5.97 -19.90 -8.92
N ALA A 143 6.70 -20.93 -9.34
CA ALA A 143 7.01 -22.07 -8.48
C ALA A 143 7.79 -21.63 -7.22
N ALA A 144 8.71 -20.68 -7.34
CA ALA A 144 9.41 -20.09 -6.20
C ALA A 144 8.46 -19.31 -5.27
N GLY A 145 7.59 -18.46 -5.84
CA GLY A 145 6.60 -17.72 -5.06
C GLY A 145 5.65 -18.62 -4.27
N LEU A 146 5.18 -19.72 -4.87
CA LEU A 146 4.32 -20.70 -4.18
C LEU A 146 5.05 -21.43 -3.05
N ARG A 147 6.34 -21.75 -3.23
CA ARG A 147 7.16 -22.31 -2.14
C ARG A 147 7.29 -21.33 -0.98
N ASN A 148 7.52 -20.05 -1.28
CA ASN A 148 7.60 -19.00 -0.25
C ASN A 148 6.25 -18.88 0.49
N LEU A 149 5.14 -18.81 -0.25
CA LEU A 149 3.79 -18.75 0.33
C LEU A 149 3.51 -19.94 1.25
N HIS A 150 3.89 -21.15 0.84
CA HIS A 150 3.73 -22.35 1.67
C HIS A 150 4.56 -22.28 2.96
N GLN A 151 5.81 -21.84 2.86
CA GLN A 151 6.69 -21.68 4.03
C GLN A 151 6.18 -20.61 5.00
N ASP A 152 5.68 -19.50 4.48
CA ASP A 152 5.10 -18.40 5.26
C ASP A 152 3.81 -18.85 5.95
N ALA A 153 2.94 -19.57 5.24
CA ALA A 153 1.71 -20.13 5.79
C ALA A 153 2.00 -21.13 6.92
N ALA A 154 3.00 -22.00 6.75
CA ALA A 154 3.42 -22.94 7.79
C ALA A 154 3.95 -22.24 9.06
N ARG A 155 4.45 -21.00 8.94
CA ARG A 155 4.95 -20.20 10.06
C ARG A 155 3.92 -19.22 10.63
N GLY A 156 2.78 -19.04 9.96
CA GLY A 156 1.77 -18.05 10.31
C GLY A 156 2.20 -16.59 10.10
N ARG A 157 3.30 -16.32 9.39
CA ARG A 157 3.78 -14.97 9.09
C ARG A 157 4.63 -14.94 7.83
N VAL A 158 4.60 -13.80 7.14
CA VAL A 158 5.44 -13.55 5.95
C VAL A 158 6.90 -13.34 6.37
N GLN A 159 7.81 -14.11 5.80
CA GLN A 159 9.24 -13.96 6.06
C GLN A 159 9.81 -12.78 5.26
N MET A 160 10.25 -11.73 5.95
CA MET A 160 10.86 -10.55 5.33
C MET A 160 12.39 -10.67 5.18
N SER A 161 13.03 -11.51 5.99
CA SER A 161 14.49 -11.69 6.01
C SER A 161 14.87 -13.08 6.51
N ASP A 162 16.11 -13.50 6.26
CA ASP A 162 16.67 -14.69 6.89
C ASP A 162 17.06 -14.39 8.34
N GLU A 163 16.27 -14.89 9.29
CA GLU A 163 16.51 -14.68 10.72
C GLU A 163 17.77 -15.40 11.21
N ARG A 164 18.27 -16.40 10.48
CA ARG A 164 19.52 -17.09 10.82
C ARG A 164 20.75 -16.29 10.43
N ALA A 165 20.60 -15.32 9.53
CA ALA A 165 21.70 -14.47 9.09
C ALA A 165 22.08 -13.42 10.15
N PHE A 166 21.20 -13.12 11.11
CA PHE A 166 21.40 -12.05 12.08
C PHE A 166 21.43 -12.55 13.53
N ALA A 167 22.45 -12.14 14.27
CA ALA A 167 22.62 -12.39 15.68
C ALA A 167 22.93 -11.07 16.41
N VAL A 168 22.01 -10.67 17.29
CA VAL A 168 22.13 -9.48 18.14
C VAL A 168 23.42 -9.58 18.97
N GLY A 169 24.19 -8.50 18.98
CA GLY A 169 25.50 -8.41 19.64
C GLY A 169 26.65 -9.07 18.87
N ARG A 170 26.42 -9.69 17.70
CA ARG A 170 27.49 -10.25 16.83
C ARG A 170 27.62 -9.53 15.50
N ASN A 171 26.53 -9.41 14.76
CA ASN A 171 26.49 -8.73 13.46
C ASN A 171 25.29 -7.79 13.32
N LEU A 172 24.55 -7.57 14.42
CA LEU A 172 23.46 -6.62 14.55
C LEU A 172 23.54 -5.98 15.94
N ALA A 173 23.30 -4.67 16.05
CA ALA A 173 23.41 -3.92 17.31
C ALA A 173 24.77 -4.12 18.00
N ILE A 174 25.84 -3.81 17.27
CA ILE A 174 27.23 -4.04 17.70
C ILE A 174 27.97 -2.75 18.10
N THR A 175 27.26 -1.62 18.17
CA THR A 175 27.86 -0.36 18.58
C THR A 175 28.31 -0.49 20.05
N PRO A 176 29.62 -0.34 20.35
CA PRO A 176 30.12 -0.57 21.71
C PRO A 176 29.44 0.35 22.72
N GLY A 177 28.99 -0.20 23.84
CA GLY A 177 28.27 0.51 24.88
C GLY A 177 27.99 -0.38 26.08
N ALA A 178 27.40 0.18 27.12
CA ALA A 178 27.03 -0.54 28.34
C ALA A 178 25.64 -0.11 28.82
N VAL A 179 24.91 -1.03 29.45
CA VAL A 179 23.69 -0.71 30.19
C VAL A 179 24.10 0.00 31.48
N VAL A 180 23.65 1.24 31.66
CA VAL A 180 23.98 2.08 32.84
C VAL A 180 22.81 2.23 33.80
N TYR A 181 21.60 1.84 33.38
CA TYR A 181 20.41 1.79 34.22
C TYR A 181 19.42 0.76 33.67
N GLU A 182 18.67 0.10 34.55
CA GLU A 182 17.67 -0.89 34.18
C GLU A 182 16.49 -0.87 35.17
N ASN A 183 15.28 -1.01 34.64
CA ASN A 183 14.06 -1.24 35.39
C ASN A 183 13.09 -2.15 34.58
N PRO A 184 11.91 -2.50 35.12
CA PRO A 184 10.95 -3.38 34.41
C PRO A 184 10.41 -2.85 33.08
N VAL A 185 10.62 -1.57 32.77
CA VAL A 185 10.12 -0.92 31.55
C VAL A 185 11.24 -0.75 30.51
N ALA A 186 12.47 -0.47 30.93
CA ALA A 186 13.55 -0.10 30.03
C ALA A 186 14.96 -0.34 30.60
N GLN A 187 15.90 -0.49 29.66
CA GLN A 187 17.33 -0.37 29.88
C GLN A 187 17.85 0.92 29.22
N VAL A 188 18.73 1.64 29.90
CA VAL A 188 19.44 2.81 29.35
C VAL A 188 20.84 2.38 28.94
N ILE A 189 21.14 2.54 27.65
CA ILE A 189 22.45 2.20 27.08
C ILE A 189 23.25 3.47 26.89
N GLN A 190 24.45 3.52 27.47
CA GLN A 190 25.45 4.55 27.17
C GLN A 190 26.47 3.97 26.18
N TYR A 191 26.51 4.54 24.97
CA TYR A 191 27.48 4.16 23.97
C TYR A 191 28.89 4.67 24.31
N SER A 192 29.90 3.88 23.96
CA SER A 192 31.29 4.23 24.16
C SER A 192 31.66 5.40 23.24
N PRO A 193 32.35 6.42 23.75
CA PRO A 193 32.78 7.56 22.93
C PRO A 193 33.71 7.07 21.82
N ARG A 194 33.47 7.55 20.59
CA ARG A 194 34.35 7.27 19.43
C ARG A 194 35.32 8.41 19.12
N THR A 195 35.26 9.49 19.89
CA THR A 195 36.08 10.70 19.74
C THR A 195 36.67 11.12 21.10
N PRO A 196 37.82 11.82 21.12
CA PRO A 196 38.43 12.30 22.38
C PRO A 196 37.57 13.31 23.15
N ALA A 197 36.71 14.04 22.44
CA ALA A 197 35.79 15.02 23.01
C ALA A 197 34.36 14.79 22.50
N ALA A 198 33.38 15.14 23.34
CA ALA A 198 31.96 15.12 23.01
C ALA A 198 31.33 16.47 23.36
N HIS A 199 30.15 16.75 22.80
CA HIS A 199 29.39 17.93 23.19
C HIS A 199 28.93 17.83 24.66
N ALA A 200 28.88 18.97 25.35
CA ALA A 200 28.49 19.02 26.75
C ALA A 200 27.04 18.55 27.01
N ARG A 201 26.15 18.70 26.02
CA ARG A 201 24.76 18.25 26.11
C ARG A 201 24.65 16.84 25.50
N PRO A 202 24.18 15.83 26.26
CA PRO A 202 23.98 14.49 25.72
C PRO A 202 22.76 14.42 24.80
N LEU A 203 22.77 13.45 23.88
CA LEU A 203 21.61 13.07 23.08
C LEU A 203 20.94 11.85 23.73
N LEU A 204 19.66 11.97 24.08
CA LEU A 204 18.84 10.84 24.50
C LEU A 204 17.95 10.40 23.34
N ILE A 205 18.05 9.13 22.96
CA ILE A 205 17.21 8.52 21.93
C ILE A 205 16.13 7.69 22.64
N VAL A 206 14.86 8.03 22.38
CA VAL A 206 13.70 7.28 22.88
C VAL A 206 13.06 6.53 21.69
N PRO A 207 13.36 5.24 21.51
CA PRO A 207 12.85 4.49 20.37
C PRO A 207 11.35 4.15 20.51
N PRO A 208 10.67 3.82 19.41
CA PRO A 208 9.31 3.30 19.48
C PRO A 208 9.26 1.96 20.22
N PHE A 209 8.22 1.73 21.02
CA PHE A 209 8.08 0.51 21.83
C PHE A 209 7.42 -0.66 21.09
N ILE A 210 6.99 -0.45 19.84
CA ILE A 210 6.36 -1.49 19.02
C ILE A 210 7.40 -2.49 18.49
N ASN A 211 8.59 -2.00 18.14
CA ASN A 211 9.70 -2.81 17.63
C ASN A 211 10.93 -2.66 18.53
N LYS A 212 11.86 -3.61 18.42
CA LYS A 212 13.13 -3.57 19.15
C LYS A 212 14.05 -2.48 18.57
N TYR A 213 14.81 -1.85 19.45
CA TYR A 213 15.84 -0.87 19.10
C TYR A 213 17.16 -1.56 18.78
N TYR A 214 17.70 -1.34 17.59
CA TYR A 214 18.96 -1.90 17.14
C TYR A 214 19.83 -0.77 16.56
N ILE A 215 20.83 -0.32 17.31
CA ILE A 215 21.93 0.56 16.85
C ILE A 215 23.26 -0.12 17.14
#